data_AF-A0A2N7TUL3-F1
#
_entry.id   AF-A0A2N7TUL3-F1
#
_cell.length_a   1.000
_cell.length_b   1.000
_cell.length_c   1.000
_cell.angle_alpha   90.00
_cell.angle_beta   90.00
_cell.angle_gamma   90.00
#
_symmetry.space_group_name_H-M   'P 1'
#
loop_
_entity.id
_entity.type
_entity.pdbx_description
1 polymer ?
#
loop_
_entity_poly.entity_id
_entity_poly.type
_entity_poly.pdbx_seq_one_letter_code
_entity_poly.pdbx_strand_id
1 'polypeptide(L)'
;MISVAARRYTGPALRPALFLFALVWLPVTLLVGCRSQSPLHQFEGTALETGYHITLYADLDDGARELLKAGIQGELVSLEQDLALWLVPLRQALGALSPGTEAADEPLADVLLQMTRALAVDRLDALLESHGIEHAMLELGGVVRTRGQAGGRPWRLALDRPGLPGEGAPGLRLGDAALVHLDAKTAVLQQEQAIVGGEPEEQPSASRLLTVSVVAPTAVEADHQARELMAAGPDAVAQAADRPVRIVVLTSQGIEIHHGSALEAYLEESPKGEHT
;
A
#
# COMPACT_ATOMS: atom_id res chain seq x y z
N MET A 1 -99.94 -2.95 -10.36
CA MET A 1 -99.26 -3.84 -9.40
C MET A 1 -98.12 -4.54 -10.11
N ILE A 2 -96.87 -4.08 -9.95
CA ILE A 2 -95.66 -4.82 -10.32
C ILE A 2 -94.61 -4.53 -9.24
N SER A 3 -94.05 -5.62 -8.71
CA SER A 3 -93.25 -5.69 -7.47
C SER A 3 -91.82 -5.18 -7.66
N VAL A 4 -91.32 -4.42 -6.68
CA VAL A 4 -89.92 -3.97 -6.60
C VAL A 4 -89.09 -5.04 -5.89
N ALA A 5 -88.17 -5.69 -6.61
CA ALA A 5 -87.17 -6.58 -6.03
C ALA A 5 -85.87 -5.81 -5.75
N ALA A 6 -85.59 -5.55 -4.47
CA ALA A 6 -84.35 -4.93 -4.02
C ALA A 6 -83.20 -5.96 -4.03
N ARG A 7 -82.20 -5.78 -4.90
CA ARG A 7 -80.91 -6.49 -4.83
C ARG A 7 -80.04 -5.83 -3.76
N ARG A 8 -79.75 -6.56 -2.68
CA ARG A 8 -78.74 -6.18 -1.69
C ARG A 8 -77.35 -6.45 -2.27
N TYR A 9 -76.56 -5.40 -2.47
CA TYR A 9 -75.12 -5.51 -2.75
C TYR A 9 -74.38 -5.78 -1.43
N THR A 10 -73.73 -6.93 -1.34
CA THR A 10 -72.72 -7.20 -0.31
C THR A 10 -71.44 -6.46 -0.66
N GLY A 11 -71.00 -5.56 0.22
CA GLY A 11 -69.78 -4.77 0.04
C GLY A 11 -68.51 -5.63 0.12
N PRO A 12 -67.42 -5.27 -0.58
CA PRO A 12 -66.15 -5.97 -0.44
C PRO A 12 -65.47 -5.52 0.85
N ALA A 13 -65.52 -6.35 1.89
CA ALA A 13 -64.82 -6.14 3.17
C ALA A 13 -63.31 -6.46 3.11
N LEU A 14 -62.68 -6.28 1.95
CA LEU A 14 -61.28 -6.66 1.69
C LEU A 14 -60.37 -5.46 1.36
N ARG A 15 -60.74 -4.25 1.80
CA ARG A 15 -60.00 -3.00 1.52
C ARG A 15 -59.17 -2.41 2.66
N PRO A 16 -59.50 -2.55 3.96
CA PRO A 16 -58.70 -1.88 5.01
C PRO A 16 -57.36 -2.58 5.28
N ALA A 17 -57.27 -3.90 5.12
CA ALA A 17 -56.05 -4.66 5.40
C ALA A 17 -54.93 -4.39 4.36
N LEU A 18 -55.27 -4.26 3.08
CA LEU A 18 -54.31 -3.91 2.02
C LEU A 18 -53.80 -2.47 2.16
N PHE A 19 -54.67 -1.55 2.61
CA PHE A 19 -54.29 -0.15 2.85
C PHE A 19 -53.32 -0.01 4.02
N LEU A 20 -53.56 -0.73 5.12
CA LEU A 20 -52.65 -0.74 6.28
C LEU A 20 -51.31 -1.43 5.96
N PHE A 21 -51.32 -2.50 5.16
CA PHE A 21 -50.08 -3.14 4.71
C PHE A 21 -49.24 -2.19 3.84
N ALA A 22 -49.86 -1.49 2.89
CA ALA A 22 -49.19 -0.48 2.07
C ALA A 22 -48.68 0.70 2.91
N LEU A 23 -49.45 1.19 3.88
CA LEU A 23 -49.06 2.34 4.71
C LEU A 23 -47.87 2.04 5.65
N VAL A 24 -47.70 0.78 6.05
CA VAL A 24 -46.62 0.33 6.95
C VAL A 24 -45.40 -0.15 6.18
N TRP A 25 -45.57 -0.86 5.05
CA TRP A 25 -44.45 -1.44 4.31
C TRP A 25 -43.79 -0.46 3.33
N LEU A 26 -44.54 0.50 2.75
CA LEU A 26 -43.98 1.52 1.86
C LEU A 26 -42.90 2.39 2.54
N PRO A 27 -43.08 2.90 3.78
CA PRO A 27 -42.01 3.62 4.47
C PRO A 27 -40.85 2.72 4.91
N VAL A 28 -41.09 1.43 5.20
CA VAL A 28 -40.02 0.47 5.53
C VAL A 28 -39.15 0.17 4.31
N THR A 29 -39.71 0.13 3.10
CA THR A 29 -38.92 -0.01 1.85
C THR A 29 -38.12 1.25 1.51
N LEU A 30 -38.54 2.44 1.96
CA LEU A 30 -37.78 3.69 1.79
C LEU A 30 -36.65 3.85 2.80
N LEU A 31 -36.65 3.07 3.89
CA LEU A 31 -35.60 3.06 4.91
C LEU A 31 -34.51 2.00 4.66
N VAL A 32 -34.58 1.26 3.54
CA VAL A 32 -33.43 0.51 3.03
C VAL A 32 -32.47 1.53 2.41
N GLY A 33 -31.82 2.30 3.28
CA GLY A 33 -30.63 3.04 2.93
C GLY A 33 -29.58 2.03 2.54
N CYS A 34 -29.48 1.73 1.24
CA CYS A 34 -28.29 1.13 0.67
C CYS A 34 -27.15 2.02 1.12
N ARG A 35 -26.33 1.52 2.05
CA ARG A 35 -25.12 2.18 2.52
C ARG A 35 -24.25 2.34 1.28
N SER A 36 -24.28 3.51 0.64
CA SER A 36 -23.56 3.74 -0.61
C SER A 36 -22.08 3.68 -0.30
N GLN A 37 -21.46 2.54 -0.55
CA GLN A 37 -20.01 2.48 -0.60
C GLN A 37 -19.59 3.40 -1.74
N SER A 38 -18.81 4.44 -1.43
CA SER A 38 -18.26 5.35 -2.43
C SER A 38 -17.61 4.53 -3.55
N PRO A 39 -17.74 4.94 -4.82
CA PRO A 39 -17.17 4.19 -5.93
C PRO A 39 -15.65 4.04 -5.80
N LEU A 40 -15.15 2.91 -6.29
CA LEU A 40 -13.72 2.62 -6.35
C LEU A 40 -13.11 3.31 -7.56
N HIS A 41 -12.05 4.08 -7.35
CA HIS A 41 -11.23 4.68 -8.39
C HIS A 41 -9.81 4.15 -8.33
N GLN A 42 -9.22 3.96 -9.50
CA GLN A 42 -7.83 3.54 -9.66
C GLN A 42 -7.10 4.49 -10.62
N PHE A 43 -5.88 4.85 -10.22
CA PHE A 43 -4.93 5.63 -11.01
C PHE A 43 -3.61 4.87 -11.03
N GLU A 44 -3.04 4.71 -12.22
CA GLU A 44 -1.83 3.95 -12.44
C GLU A 44 -0.98 4.60 -13.52
N GLY A 45 0.32 4.38 -13.45
CA GLY A 45 1.27 4.93 -14.40
C GLY A 45 2.69 4.65 -13.97
N THR A 46 3.63 5.39 -14.56
CA THR A 46 5.05 5.28 -14.26
C THR A 46 5.60 6.64 -13.84
N ALA A 47 6.39 6.66 -12.78
CA ALA A 47 7.13 7.82 -12.29
C ALA A 47 8.30 7.34 -11.43
N LEU A 48 9.34 8.15 -11.30
CA LEU A 48 10.50 7.88 -10.43
C LEU A 48 11.09 6.48 -10.69
N GLU A 49 11.22 6.15 -11.99
CA GLU A 49 11.77 4.90 -12.53
C GLU A 49 11.02 3.63 -12.08
N THR A 50 9.74 3.75 -11.72
CA THR A 50 8.92 2.62 -11.29
C THR A 50 7.44 2.83 -11.60
N GLY A 51 6.62 1.81 -11.38
CA GLY A 51 5.17 1.90 -11.47
C GLY A 51 4.58 2.50 -10.20
N TYR A 52 3.48 3.24 -10.33
CA TYR A 52 2.64 3.64 -9.21
C TYR A 52 1.22 3.11 -9.37
N HIS A 53 0.59 2.79 -8.25
CA HIS A 53 -0.81 2.42 -8.18
C HIS A 53 -1.47 3.18 -7.03
N ILE A 54 -2.58 3.86 -7.31
CA ILE A 54 -3.37 4.57 -6.32
C ILE A 54 -4.78 4.05 -6.42
N THR A 55 -5.26 3.45 -5.34
CA THR A 55 -6.63 2.95 -5.21
C THR A 55 -7.35 3.75 -4.15
N LEU A 56 -8.53 4.29 -4.46
CA LEU A 56 -9.29 5.11 -3.50
C LEU A 56 -10.79 4.90 -3.60
N TYR A 57 -11.49 5.15 -2.49
CA TYR A 57 -12.95 5.17 -2.43
C TYR A 57 -13.41 6.61 -2.22
N ALA A 58 -14.05 7.20 -3.23
CA ALA A 58 -14.53 8.58 -3.18
C ALA A 58 -15.69 8.78 -4.16
N ASP A 59 -16.54 9.77 -3.91
CA ASP A 59 -17.60 10.17 -4.85
C ASP A 59 -17.04 11.23 -5.80
N LEU A 60 -16.39 10.78 -6.88
CA LEU A 60 -15.77 11.65 -7.88
C LEU A 60 -16.58 11.62 -9.18
N ASP A 61 -17.03 12.80 -9.63
CA ASP A 61 -17.48 12.97 -11.01
C ASP A 61 -16.28 12.94 -11.99
N ASP A 62 -16.57 12.86 -13.28
CA ASP A 62 -15.53 12.77 -14.31
C ASP A 62 -14.58 13.96 -14.29
N GLY A 63 -15.07 15.17 -13.96
CA GLY A 63 -14.25 16.38 -13.89
C GLY A 63 -13.29 16.36 -12.71
N ALA A 64 -13.79 16.00 -11.52
CA ALA A 64 -12.99 15.86 -10.31
C ALA A 64 -11.94 14.76 -10.45
N ARG A 65 -12.30 13.65 -11.11
CA ARG A 65 -11.38 12.55 -11.40
C ARG A 65 -10.23 13.00 -12.31
N GLU A 66 -10.52 13.72 -13.40
CA GLU A 66 -9.49 14.22 -14.30
C GLU A 66 -8.62 15.31 -13.67
N LEU A 67 -9.21 16.19 -12.85
CA LEU A 67 -8.45 17.17 -12.07
C LEU A 67 -7.48 16.49 -11.11
N LEU A 68 -7.95 15.47 -10.38
CA LEU A 68 -7.12 14.71 -9.45
C LEU A 68 -5.98 13.99 -10.17
N LYS A 69 -6.28 13.35 -11.30
CA LYS A 69 -5.28 12.70 -12.16
C LYS A 69 -4.19 13.69 -12.61
N ALA A 70 -4.59 14.88 -13.03
CA ALA A 70 -3.66 15.94 -13.42
C ALA A 70 -2.81 16.41 -12.23
N GLY A 71 -3.39 16.53 -11.04
CA GLY A 71 -2.68 16.85 -9.80
C GLY A 71 -1.62 15.80 -9.43
N ILE A 72 -1.99 14.51 -9.46
CA ILE A 72 -1.08 13.38 -9.20
C ILE A 72 0.10 13.44 -10.17
N GLN A 73 -0.17 13.58 -11.47
CA GLN A 73 0.88 13.65 -12.48
C GLN A 73 1.76 14.89 -12.30
N GLY A 74 1.17 16.04 -11.95
CA GLY A 74 1.88 17.28 -11.70
C GLY A 74 2.89 17.18 -10.56
N GLU A 75 2.48 16.60 -9.42
CA GLU A 75 3.37 16.36 -8.27
C GLU A 75 4.54 15.44 -8.63
N LEU A 76 4.24 14.32 -9.31
CA LEU A 76 5.27 13.35 -9.71
C LEU A 76 6.29 13.96 -10.68
N VAL A 77 5.82 14.68 -11.71
CA VAL A 77 6.71 15.37 -12.67
C VAL A 77 7.54 16.44 -11.98
N SER A 78 6.96 17.21 -11.04
CA SER A 78 7.70 18.21 -10.29
C SER A 78 8.85 17.59 -9.50
N LEU A 79 8.61 16.45 -8.83
CA LEU A 79 9.63 15.75 -8.06
C LEU A 79 10.74 15.15 -8.93
N GLU A 80 10.40 14.61 -10.10
CA GLU A 80 11.40 14.13 -11.06
C GLU A 80 12.29 15.27 -11.58
N GLN A 81 11.70 16.44 -11.84
CA GLN A 81 12.44 17.63 -12.24
C GLN A 81 13.37 18.11 -11.11
N ASP A 82 12.85 18.21 -9.88
CA ASP A 82 13.64 18.59 -8.71
C ASP A 82 14.83 17.62 -8.53
N LEU A 83 14.57 16.31 -8.58
CA LEU A 83 15.61 15.28 -8.46
C LEU A 83 16.67 15.42 -9.57
N ALA A 84 16.26 15.65 -10.82
CA ALA A 84 17.17 15.84 -11.94
C ALA A 84 18.05 17.11 -11.78
N LEU A 85 17.47 18.20 -11.27
CA LEU A 85 18.19 19.45 -11.00
C LEU A 85 19.30 19.27 -9.98
N TRP A 86 19.15 18.35 -9.02
CA TRP A 86 20.20 18.02 -8.06
C TRP A 86 21.19 16.99 -8.59
N LEU A 87 20.71 15.90 -9.21
CA LEU A 87 21.54 14.76 -9.61
C LEU A 87 22.52 15.09 -10.73
N VAL A 88 22.07 15.82 -11.76
CA VAL A 88 22.90 16.13 -12.93
C VAL A 88 24.17 16.91 -12.56
N PRO A 89 24.09 18.07 -11.87
CA PRO A 89 25.29 18.81 -11.48
C PRO A 89 26.14 18.05 -10.46
N LEU A 90 25.51 17.29 -9.54
CA LEU A 90 26.23 16.48 -8.56
C LEU A 90 27.10 15.42 -9.22
N ARG A 91 26.54 14.67 -10.20
CA ARG A 91 27.30 13.68 -10.98
C ARG A 91 28.45 14.33 -11.76
N GLN A 92 28.21 15.49 -12.37
CA GLN A 92 29.27 16.22 -13.07
C GLN A 92 30.41 16.64 -12.12
N ALA A 93 30.07 17.11 -10.92
CA ALA A 93 31.05 17.50 -9.91
C ALA A 93 31.84 16.29 -9.38
N LEU A 94 31.17 15.18 -9.06
CA LEU A 94 31.81 13.94 -8.59
C LEU A 94 32.73 13.34 -9.66
N GLY A 95 32.27 13.25 -10.90
CA GLY A 95 33.08 12.76 -12.02
C GLY A 95 34.32 13.61 -12.30
N ALA A 96 34.25 14.92 -12.07
CA ALA A 96 35.41 15.82 -12.17
C ALA A 96 36.41 15.63 -11.02
N LEU A 97 35.94 15.28 -9.82
CA LEU A 97 36.78 15.07 -8.63
C LEU A 97 37.44 13.69 -8.60
N SER A 98 36.78 12.67 -9.16
CA SER A 98 37.28 11.29 -9.19
C SER A 98 37.13 10.66 -10.58
N PRO A 99 37.99 11.05 -11.55
CA PRO A 99 37.92 10.50 -12.90
C PRO A 99 38.18 8.99 -12.88
N GLY A 100 37.20 8.20 -13.31
CA GLY A 100 37.27 6.74 -13.38
C GLY A 100 36.60 5.98 -12.23
N THR A 101 35.84 6.64 -11.35
CA THR A 101 35.09 6.00 -10.24
C THR A 101 33.58 6.00 -10.48
N GLU A 102 33.13 5.45 -11.62
CA GLU A 102 31.69 5.36 -11.94
C GLU A 102 30.89 4.57 -10.88
N ALA A 103 31.52 3.60 -10.22
CA ALA A 103 30.87 2.74 -9.22
C ALA A 103 30.45 3.45 -7.91
N ALA A 104 30.98 4.64 -7.61
CA ALA A 104 30.62 5.38 -6.39
C ALA A 104 29.41 6.32 -6.59
N ASP A 105 29.05 6.63 -7.83
CA ASP A 105 27.97 7.58 -8.17
C ASP A 105 26.59 6.90 -8.17
N GLU A 106 26.54 5.61 -8.52
CA GLU A 106 25.31 4.82 -8.61
C GLU A 106 24.60 4.66 -7.25
N PRO A 107 25.30 4.32 -6.14
CA PRO A 107 24.67 4.17 -4.83
C PRO A 107 24.00 5.45 -4.29
N LEU A 108 24.56 6.63 -4.59
CA LEU A 108 24.00 7.89 -4.09
C LEU A 108 22.75 8.30 -4.88
N ALA A 109 22.76 8.10 -6.20
CA ALA A 109 21.60 8.39 -7.03
C ALA A 109 20.41 7.51 -6.65
N ASP A 110 20.65 6.23 -6.36
CA ASP A 110 19.64 5.30 -5.87
C ASP A 110 19.03 5.75 -4.55
N VAL A 111 19.87 6.17 -3.59
CA VAL A 111 19.41 6.65 -2.29
C VAL A 111 18.53 7.90 -2.45
N LEU A 112 18.94 8.84 -3.30
CA LEU A 112 18.18 10.06 -3.57
C LEU A 112 16.85 9.77 -4.28
N LEU A 113 16.86 8.85 -5.26
CA LEU A 113 15.65 8.39 -5.93
C LEU A 113 14.68 7.74 -4.94
N GLN A 114 15.19 6.86 -4.07
CA GLN A 114 14.40 6.19 -3.05
C GLN A 114 13.79 7.18 -2.04
N MET A 115 14.57 8.13 -1.53
CA MET A 115 14.06 9.21 -0.67
C MET A 115 12.99 10.05 -1.37
N THR A 116 13.15 10.29 -2.68
CA THR A 116 12.18 11.03 -3.48
C THR A 116 10.87 10.25 -3.63
N ARG A 117 10.90 8.92 -3.76
CA ARG A 117 9.68 8.09 -3.76
C ARG A 117 8.93 8.16 -2.44
N ALA A 118 9.65 8.10 -1.32
CA ALA A 118 9.05 8.25 0.01
C ALA A 118 8.35 9.61 0.16
N LEU A 119 9.03 10.69 -0.23
CA LEU A 119 8.46 12.04 -0.25
C LEU A 119 7.27 12.16 -1.21
N ALA A 120 7.33 11.54 -2.40
CA ALA A 120 6.26 11.56 -3.38
C ALA A 120 4.97 10.97 -2.81
N VAL A 121 5.07 9.82 -2.16
CA VAL A 121 3.92 9.15 -1.56
C VAL A 121 3.28 10.01 -0.45
N ASP A 122 4.07 10.64 0.41
CA ASP A 122 3.54 11.55 1.44
C ASP A 122 2.90 12.82 0.83
N ARG A 123 3.48 13.39 -0.24
CA ARG A 123 2.88 14.53 -0.95
C ARG A 123 1.58 14.16 -1.66
N LEU A 124 1.53 13.00 -2.29
CA LEU A 124 0.33 12.50 -2.93
C LEU A 124 -0.76 12.21 -1.89
N ASP A 125 -0.43 11.66 -0.72
CA ASP A 125 -1.38 11.48 0.38
C ASP A 125 -1.97 12.83 0.85
N ALA A 126 -1.13 13.86 0.99
CA ALA A 126 -1.59 15.22 1.31
C ALA A 126 -2.45 15.85 0.19
N LEU A 127 -2.13 15.57 -1.08
CA LEU A 127 -2.95 15.98 -2.22
C LEU A 127 -4.34 15.31 -2.20
N LEU A 128 -4.39 14.01 -1.89
CA LEU A 128 -5.66 13.28 -1.75
C LEU A 128 -6.49 13.88 -0.60
N GLU A 129 -5.85 14.15 0.53
CA GLU A 129 -6.49 14.80 1.69
C GLU A 129 -7.04 16.19 1.34
N SER A 130 -6.31 17.00 0.57
CA SER A 130 -6.80 18.32 0.15
C SER A 130 -8.01 18.25 -0.78
N HIS A 131 -8.23 17.11 -1.44
CA HIS A 131 -9.42 16.82 -2.26
C HIS A 131 -10.54 16.12 -1.46
N GLY A 132 -10.39 15.98 -0.13
CA GLY A 132 -11.39 15.36 0.74
C GLY A 132 -11.44 13.84 0.65
N ILE A 133 -10.37 13.19 0.16
CA ILE A 133 -10.31 11.74 0.01
C ILE A 133 -9.85 11.12 1.32
N GLU A 134 -10.75 10.38 1.97
CA GLU A 134 -10.51 9.80 3.30
C GLU A 134 -10.04 8.34 3.26
N HIS A 135 -10.16 7.68 2.11
CA HIS A 135 -9.90 6.25 1.97
C HIS A 135 -9.08 5.98 0.72
N ALA A 136 -7.78 5.77 0.88
CA ALA A 136 -6.87 5.52 -0.22
C ALA A 136 -5.70 4.61 0.16
N MET A 137 -5.14 3.94 -0.84
CA MET A 137 -3.86 3.26 -0.78
C MET A 137 -3.03 3.72 -1.97
N LEU A 138 -1.84 4.23 -1.69
CA LEU A 138 -0.86 4.67 -2.67
C LEU A 138 0.33 3.73 -2.62
N GLU A 139 0.81 3.30 -3.77
CA GLU A 139 2.01 2.48 -3.93
C GLU A 139 2.92 3.09 -5.00
N LEU A 140 4.21 3.19 -4.70
CA LEU A 140 5.25 3.65 -5.61
C LEU A 140 6.59 2.97 -5.27
N GLY A 141 6.98 1.96 -6.05
CA GLY A 141 8.30 1.31 -5.95
C GLY A 141 8.69 0.81 -4.56
N GLY A 142 7.81 0.04 -3.90
CA GLY A 142 8.06 -0.50 -2.55
C GLY A 142 7.74 0.47 -1.40
N VAL A 143 7.30 1.69 -1.72
CA VAL A 143 6.72 2.63 -0.75
C VAL A 143 5.21 2.55 -0.84
N VAL A 144 4.55 2.27 0.27
CA VAL A 144 3.09 2.24 0.38
C VAL A 144 2.62 3.21 1.44
N ARG A 145 1.52 3.92 1.20
CA ARG A 145 0.81 4.73 2.20
C ARG A 145 -0.67 4.42 2.13
N THR A 146 -1.27 4.28 3.30
CA THR A 146 -2.69 3.96 3.46
C THR A 146 -3.38 5.05 4.24
N ARG A 147 -4.59 5.38 3.85
CA ARG A 147 -5.46 6.33 4.54
C ARG A 147 -6.82 5.68 4.75
N GLY A 148 -7.32 5.76 5.97
CA GLY A 148 -8.60 5.21 6.36
C GLY A 148 -8.73 3.71 6.07
N GLN A 149 -9.75 3.31 5.32
CA GLN A 149 -10.19 1.92 5.26
C GLN A 149 -10.64 1.50 3.85
N ALA A 150 -10.41 0.23 3.52
CA ALA A 150 -11.02 -0.44 2.39
C ALA A 150 -12.34 -1.11 2.81
N GLY A 151 -13.48 -0.51 2.45
CA GLY A 151 -14.80 -1.10 2.71
C GLY A 151 -15.12 -1.33 4.20
N GLY A 152 -14.60 -0.48 5.09
CA GLY A 152 -14.82 -0.58 6.54
C GLY A 152 -13.80 -1.44 7.29
N ARG A 153 -12.71 -1.84 6.64
CA ARG A 153 -11.59 -2.56 7.26
C ARG A 153 -10.27 -1.87 6.91
N PRO A 154 -9.24 -1.96 7.76
CA PRO A 154 -7.89 -1.52 7.39
C PRO A 154 -7.46 -2.14 6.06
N TRP A 155 -6.67 -1.41 5.29
CA TRP A 155 -6.06 -1.88 4.06
C TRP A 155 -5.18 -3.10 4.34
N ARG A 156 -5.27 -4.10 3.45
CA ARG A 156 -4.50 -5.34 3.55
C ARG A 156 -3.34 -5.28 2.57
N LEU A 157 -2.12 -5.41 3.08
CA LEU A 157 -0.90 -5.54 2.29
C LEU A 157 -0.34 -6.95 2.48
N ALA A 158 0.07 -7.59 1.39
CA ALA A 158 0.83 -8.82 1.49
C ALA A 158 2.29 -8.50 1.84
N LEU A 159 2.91 -9.31 2.70
CA LEU A 159 4.36 -9.29 2.88
C LEU A 159 4.96 -10.45 2.08
N ASP A 160 5.95 -10.14 1.26
CA ASP A 160 6.64 -11.16 0.47
C ASP A 160 7.35 -12.17 1.38
N ARG A 161 7.25 -13.46 1.02
CA ARG A 161 7.95 -14.56 1.67
C ARG A 161 9.13 -15.01 0.82
N PRO A 162 10.35 -14.54 1.09
CA PRO A 162 11.50 -14.93 0.30
C PRO A 162 11.72 -16.45 0.40
N GLY A 163 11.85 -17.11 -0.75
CA GLY A 163 12.16 -18.54 -0.86
C GLY A 163 10.98 -19.52 -0.95
N LEU A 164 9.71 -19.08 -0.89
CA LEU A 164 8.54 -19.96 -1.03
C LEU A 164 7.46 -19.32 -1.92
N PRO A 165 7.07 -19.92 -3.06
CA PRO A 165 5.89 -19.47 -3.81
C PRO A 165 4.61 -19.80 -3.05
N GLY A 166 3.73 -18.80 -2.89
CA GLY A 166 2.30 -18.99 -2.68
C GLY A 166 1.84 -19.46 -1.29
N GLU A 167 0.96 -18.64 -0.70
CA GLU A 167 0.08 -18.92 0.46
C GLU A 167 0.73 -18.92 1.86
N GLY A 168 0.21 -18.04 2.73
CA GLY A 168 0.39 -18.13 4.18
C GLY A 168 1.43 -17.20 4.82
N ALA A 169 1.93 -16.18 4.13
CA ALA A 169 2.60 -15.07 4.83
C ALA A 169 1.53 -14.17 5.46
N PRO A 170 1.65 -13.79 6.74
CA PRO A 170 0.68 -12.89 7.36
C PRO A 170 0.70 -11.55 6.62
N GLY A 171 -0.48 -11.10 6.18
CA GLY A 171 -0.62 -9.75 5.66
C GLY A 171 -0.46 -8.70 6.76
N LEU A 172 -0.20 -7.46 6.37
CA LEU A 172 -0.31 -6.30 7.24
C LEU A 172 -1.68 -5.63 7.06
N ARG A 173 -2.25 -5.18 8.17
CA ARG A 173 -3.43 -4.32 8.23
C ARG A 173 -3.00 -2.91 8.54
N LEU A 174 -3.07 -2.02 7.55
CA LEU A 174 -2.69 -0.62 7.71
C LEU A 174 -3.94 0.28 7.55
N GLY A 175 -4.12 1.20 8.48
CA GLY A 175 -5.18 2.22 8.42
C GLY A 175 -4.58 3.52 7.90
N ASP A 176 -4.09 4.33 8.84
CA ASP A 176 -3.35 5.57 8.58
C ASP A 176 -1.87 5.37 8.89
N ALA A 177 -1.19 4.59 8.04
CA ALA A 177 0.24 4.35 8.14
C ALA A 177 0.91 4.25 6.76
N ALA A 178 2.23 4.30 6.74
CA ALA A 178 3.08 4.01 5.60
C ALA A 178 3.88 2.74 5.85
N LEU A 179 4.25 2.06 4.77
CA LEU A 179 5.19 0.95 4.75
C LEU A 179 6.27 1.25 3.71
N VAL A 180 7.55 1.13 4.07
CA VAL A 180 8.66 1.15 3.11
C VAL A 180 9.37 -0.18 3.14
N HIS A 181 9.54 -0.79 1.97
CA HIS A 181 10.29 -2.01 1.76
C HIS A 181 11.57 -1.73 0.97
N LEU A 182 12.72 -2.15 1.50
CA LEU A 182 14.03 -2.04 0.86
C LEU A 182 14.69 -3.41 0.73
N ASP A 183 15.23 -3.67 -0.46
CA ASP A 183 16.08 -4.83 -0.76
C ASP A 183 17.57 -4.46 -0.71
N ALA A 184 18.38 -5.34 -0.12
CA ALA A 184 19.82 -5.19 -0.09
C ALA A 184 20.42 -5.55 -1.46
N LYS A 185 20.93 -4.56 -2.21
CA LYS A 185 21.42 -4.71 -3.59
C LYS A 185 22.49 -5.81 -3.80
N THR A 186 23.37 -6.05 -2.84
CA THR A 186 24.36 -7.15 -2.96
C THR A 186 23.73 -8.56 -2.93
N ALA A 187 22.48 -8.71 -2.49
CA ALA A 187 21.75 -9.99 -2.48
C ALA A 187 21.18 -10.25 -3.87
N VAL A 188 20.66 -9.19 -4.51
CA VAL A 188 20.12 -9.23 -5.86
C VAL A 188 21.20 -9.66 -6.84
N LEU A 189 22.38 -9.04 -6.79
CA LEU A 189 23.51 -9.38 -7.67
C LEU A 189 24.01 -10.83 -7.50
N GLN A 190 24.04 -11.36 -6.27
CA GLN A 190 24.42 -12.76 -6.04
C GLN A 190 23.33 -13.75 -6.44
N GLN A 191 22.05 -13.39 -6.29
CA GLN A 191 20.92 -14.22 -6.74
C GLN A 191 20.88 -14.29 -8.28
N GLU A 192 21.18 -13.20 -8.98
CA GLU A 192 21.36 -13.19 -10.43
C GLU A 192 22.59 -14.02 -10.86
N GLN A 193 23.71 -13.96 -10.13
CA GLN A 193 24.89 -14.79 -10.40
C GLN A 193 24.64 -16.28 -10.17
N ALA A 194 23.84 -16.64 -9.15
CA ALA A 194 23.42 -18.02 -8.90
C ALA A 194 22.53 -18.59 -10.01
N ILE A 195 21.72 -17.74 -10.66
CA ILE A 195 20.89 -18.12 -11.83
C ILE A 195 21.76 -18.31 -13.09
N VAL A 196 22.88 -17.60 -13.20
CA VAL A 196 23.80 -17.64 -14.36
C VAL A 196 24.88 -18.73 -14.23
N GLY A 197 24.90 -19.50 -13.13
CA GLY A 197 25.74 -20.69 -13.00
C GLY A 197 27.23 -20.40 -12.75
N GLY A 198 27.56 -19.25 -12.15
CA GLY A 198 28.89 -19.03 -11.58
C GLY A 198 29.05 -19.84 -10.29
N GLU A 199 30.19 -20.52 -10.12
CA GLU A 199 30.49 -21.19 -8.86
C GLU A 199 30.45 -20.16 -7.70
N PRO A 200 29.75 -20.45 -6.59
CA PRO A 200 29.72 -19.54 -5.46
C PRO A 200 31.13 -19.40 -4.90
N GLU A 201 31.69 -18.20 -4.92
CA GLU A 201 32.89 -17.91 -4.17
C GLU A 201 32.57 -18.13 -2.69
N GLU A 202 33.05 -19.25 -2.12
CA GLU A 202 32.82 -19.61 -0.72
C GLU A 202 33.52 -18.61 0.21
N GLN A 203 32.87 -17.46 0.47
CA GLN A 203 33.14 -16.70 1.69
C GLN A 203 32.37 -17.31 2.87
N PRO A 204 33.04 -17.61 3.99
CA PRO A 204 32.45 -18.35 5.09
C PRO A 204 31.41 -17.51 5.85
N SER A 205 30.22 -18.09 6.02
CA SER A 205 29.40 -18.01 7.25
C SER A 205 29.17 -16.63 7.91
N ALA A 206 29.02 -15.56 7.13
CA ALA A 206 28.50 -14.30 7.66
C ALA A 206 27.00 -14.21 7.33
N SER A 207 26.20 -14.03 8.38
CA SER A 207 24.80 -13.62 8.24
C SER A 207 24.70 -12.38 7.35
N ARG A 208 23.72 -12.32 6.45
CA ARG A 208 23.57 -11.25 5.45
C ARG A 208 22.14 -10.70 5.46
N LEU A 209 22.01 -9.38 5.57
CA LEU A 209 20.73 -8.69 5.42
C LEU A 209 20.20 -8.82 3.97
N LEU A 210 18.96 -9.27 3.83
CA LEU A 210 18.28 -9.37 2.54
C LEU A 210 17.30 -8.22 2.34
N THR A 211 16.37 -8.02 3.28
CA THR A 211 15.32 -7.00 3.15
C THR A 211 14.96 -6.39 4.49
N VAL A 212 14.47 -5.15 4.46
CA VAL A 212 13.85 -4.46 5.61
C VAL A 212 12.53 -3.86 5.15
N SER A 213 11.47 -4.13 5.91
CA SER A 213 10.17 -3.50 5.78
C SER A 213 9.88 -2.72 7.05
N VAL A 214 9.61 -1.41 6.97
CA VAL A 214 9.30 -0.56 8.13
C VAL A 214 7.91 0.04 7.99
N VAL A 215 7.10 -0.07 9.03
CA VAL A 215 5.84 0.67 9.14
C VAL A 215 6.07 1.95 9.95
N ALA A 216 5.55 3.09 9.52
CA ALA A 216 5.62 4.35 10.28
C ALA A 216 4.41 5.25 9.96
N PRO A 217 4.19 6.35 10.68
CA PRO A 217 3.12 7.32 10.35
C PRO A 217 3.25 7.90 8.94
N THR A 218 4.48 8.21 8.50
CA THR A 218 4.78 8.78 7.17
C THR A 218 5.76 7.90 6.39
N ALA A 219 5.71 7.98 5.06
CA ALA A 219 6.61 7.23 4.20
C ALA A 219 8.07 7.69 4.37
N VAL A 220 8.29 9.00 4.54
CA VAL A 220 9.63 9.56 4.82
C VAL A 220 10.21 9.04 6.13
N GLU A 221 9.40 8.93 7.19
CA GLU A 221 9.85 8.33 8.46
C GLU A 221 10.19 6.85 8.28
N ALA A 222 9.32 6.08 7.61
CA ALA A 222 9.57 4.66 7.33
C ALA A 222 10.85 4.47 6.51
N ASP A 223 11.08 5.29 5.49
CA ASP A 223 12.27 5.26 4.64
C ASP A 223 13.56 5.58 5.41
N HIS A 224 13.54 6.62 6.25
CA HIS A 224 14.69 6.96 7.09
C HIS A 224 15.08 5.79 7.99
N GLN A 225 14.09 5.20 8.65
CA GLN A 225 14.27 4.04 9.51
C GLN A 225 14.76 2.80 8.73
N ALA A 226 14.22 2.55 7.54
CA ALA A 226 14.62 1.42 6.71
C ALA A 226 16.07 1.54 6.25
N ARG A 227 16.51 2.74 5.84
CA ARG A 227 17.90 3.00 5.42
C ARG A 227 18.89 2.91 6.57
N GLU A 228 18.53 3.41 7.75
CA GLU A 228 19.32 3.24 8.98
C GLU A 228 19.58 1.74 9.25
N LEU A 229 18.53 0.92 9.19
CA LEU A 229 18.63 -0.53 9.41
C LEU A 229 19.37 -1.24 8.27
N MET A 230 19.20 -0.81 7.02
CA MET A 230 20.00 -1.30 5.89
C MET A 230 21.50 -1.08 6.11
N ALA A 231 21.88 0.10 6.60
CA ALA A 231 23.26 0.43 6.90
C ALA A 231 23.83 -0.38 8.08
N ALA A 232 23.00 -0.76 9.04
CA ALA A 232 23.39 -1.61 10.18
C ALA A 232 23.64 -3.09 9.79
N GLY A 233 23.15 -3.55 8.64
CA GLY A 233 23.35 -4.94 8.20
C GLY A 233 22.71 -5.96 9.17
N PRO A 234 23.37 -7.08 9.50
CA PRO A 234 22.81 -8.10 10.39
C PRO A 234 22.48 -7.61 11.82
N ASP A 235 23.16 -6.56 12.30
CA ASP A 235 22.91 -5.99 13.63
C ASP A 235 21.55 -5.27 13.72
N ALA A 236 20.92 -5.01 12.57
CA ALA A 236 19.59 -4.40 12.48
C ALA A 236 18.52 -5.18 13.27
N VAL A 237 18.66 -6.51 13.38
CA VAL A 237 17.71 -7.36 14.13
C VAL A 237 17.63 -6.93 15.60
N ALA A 238 18.78 -6.71 16.24
CA ALA A 238 18.82 -6.26 17.64
C ALA A 238 18.31 -4.81 17.79
N GLN A 239 18.62 -3.94 16.82
CA GLN A 239 18.23 -2.53 16.85
C GLN A 239 16.73 -2.31 16.58
N ALA A 240 16.07 -3.26 15.90
CA ALA A 240 14.67 -3.16 15.52
C ALA A 240 13.70 -3.90 16.46
N ALA A 241 14.19 -4.47 17.58
CA ALA A 241 13.43 -5.37 18.45
C ALA A 241 12.06 -4.81 18.91
N ASP A 242 11.96 -3.51 19.15
CA ASP A 242 10.74 -2.85 19.61
C ASP A 242 10.08 -1.95 18.55
N ARG A 243 10.54 -2.01 17.30
CA ARG A 243 10.05 -1.18 16.19
C ARG A 243 9.08 -1.98 15.31
N PRO A 244 8.13 -1.34 14.63
CA PRO A 244 7.21 -2.02 13.71
C PRO A 244 7.90 -2.34 12.38
N VAL A 245 8.86 -3.26 12.46
CA VAL A 245 9.81 -3.59 11.40
C VAL A 245 9.81 -5.09 11.18
N ARG A 246 9.95 -5.49 9.92
CA ARG A 246 10.31 -6.85 9.51
C ARG A 246 11.68 -6.83 8.84
N ILE A 247 12.53 -7.78 9.20
CA ILE A 247 13.89 -7.93 8.69
C ILE A 247 14.05 -9.35 8.19
N VAL A 248 14.57 -9.51 6.97
CA VAL A 248 14.91 -10.82 6.42
C VAL A 248 16.43 -10.93 6.32
N VAL A 249 16.96 -12.03 6.81
CA VAL A 249 18.40 -12.29 6.89
C VAL A 249 18.70 -13.67 6.32
N LEU A 250 19.74 -13.79 5.52
CA LEU A 250 20.30 -15.07 5.08
C LEU A 250 21.39 -15.50 6.05
N THR A 251 21.21 -16.63 6.72
CA THR A 251 22.20 -17.25 7.60
C THR A 251 22.73 -18.54 7.00
N SER A 252 23.71 -19.17 7.65
CA SER A 252 24.20 -20.49 7.26
C SER A 252 23.14 -21.59 7.38
N GLN A 253 22.04 -21.34 8.10
CA GLN A 253 20.92 -22.26 8.28
C GLN A 253 19.77 -22.02 7.31
N GLY A 254 19.82 -20.92 6.54
CA GLY A 254 18.79 -20.55 5.55
C GLY A 254 18.29 -19.12 5.73
N ILE A 255 17.10 -18.85 5.17
CA ILE A 255 16.45 -17.54 5.28
C ILE A 255 15.70 -17.47 6.62
N GLU A 256 16.05 -16.49 7.43
CA GLU A 256 15.38 -16.17 8.68
C GLU A 256 14.59 -14.86 8.55
N ILE A 257 13.36 -14.86 9.09
CA ILE A 257 12.49 -13.69 9.13
C ILE A 257 12.36 -13.27 10.58
N HIS A 258 12.78 -12.04 10.86
CA HIS A 258 12.70 -11.40 12.17
C HIS A 258 11.66 -10.27 12.10
N HIS A 259 10.92 -10.06 13.19
CA HIS A 259 10.08 -8.87 13.34
C HIS A 259 10.32 -8.22 14.70
N GLY A 260 10.15 -6.91 14.77
CA GLY A 260 10.07 -6.22 16.05
C GLY A 260 8.67 -6.37 16.66
N SER A 261 8.60 -6.33 17.98
CA SER A 261 7.38 -6.56 18.77
C SER A 261 6.25 -5.60 18.38
N ALA A 262 6.56 -4.34 18.07
CA ALA A 262 5.56 -3.36 17.65
C ALA A 262 4.92 -3.67 16.28
N LEU A 263 5.51 -4.57 15.47
CA LEU A 263 4.89 -4.98 14.20
C LEU A 263 3.65 -5.85 14.44
N GLU A 264 3.55 -6.53 15.58
CA GLU A 264 2.42 -7.41 15.92
C GLU A 264 1.08 -6.68 15.85
N ALA A 265 1.06 -5.38 16.16
CA ALA A 265 -0.14 -4.54 16.07
C ALA A 265 -0.72 -4.43 14.64
N TYR A 266 0.10 -4.71 13.63
CA TYR A 266 -0.26 -4.63 12.21
C TYR A 266 -0.45 -6.00 11.56
N LEU A 267 -0.02 -7.09 12.19
CA LEU A 267 -0.12 -8.42 11.58
C LEU A 267 -1.58 -8.89 11.52
N GLU A 268 -1.93 -9.52 10.40
CA GLU A 268 -3.18 -10.28 10.34
C GLU A 268 -3.11 -11.48 11.27
N GLU A 269 -4.12 -11.63 12.13
CA GLU A 269 -4.33 -12.88 12.85
C GLU A 269 -4.41 -14.03 11.83
N SER A 270 -3.55 -15.04 11.98
CA SER A 270 -3.61 -16.24 11.15
C SER A 270 -5.01 -16.83 11.28
N PRO A 271 -5.68 -17.21 10.18
CA PRO A 271 -6.96 -17.89 10.28
C PRO A 271 -6.76 -19.12 11.17
N LYS A 272 -7.43 -19.16 12.33
CA LYS A 272 -7.54 -20.38 13.12
C LYS A 272 -8.07 -21.44 12.17
N GLY A 273 -7.26 -22.46 11.89
CA GLY A 273 -7.63 -23.51 10.97
C GLY A 273 -9.01 -24.05 11.31
N GLU A 274 -9.96 -23.87 10.41
CA GLU A 274 -11.13 -24.73 10.35
C GLU A 274 -10.60 -26.11 9.95
N HIS A 275 -10.25 -26.91 10.96
CA HIS A 275 -10.21 -28.35 10.82
C HIS A 275 -11.66 -28.82 10.69
N THR A 276 -12.11 -28.99 9.45
CA THR A 276 -13.23 -29.89 9.10
C THR A 276 -12.68 -31.13 8.45
#